data_AF-W7W9Y5-F1
#
_entry.id   AF-W7W9Y5-F1
#
_cell.length_a   1.000
_cell.length_b   1.000
_cell.length_c   1.000
_cell.angle_alpha   90.00
_cell.angle_beta   90.00
_cell.angle_gamma   90.00
#
_symmetry.space_group_name_H-M   'P 1'
#
loop_
_entity.id
_entity.type
_entity.pdbx_description
1 polymer ?
#
loop_
_entity_poly.entity_id
_entity_poly.type
_entity_poly.pdbx_seq_one_letter_code
_entity_poly.pdbx_strand_id
1 'polypeptide(L)'
;MTNVVNPTADSAADANGGNWGIRVLPLTGTTREFVRGGALAGVNNGVTITSANTAVCFNAAGQQVANATEGCTIDATDPEAVYDVAHPGSDRPLRVIASLGGRVRMCDPAKTLSAANPDGCPP
;
A
#
# COMPACT_ATOMS: atom_id res chain seq x y z
N MET A 1 3.58 0.12 -5.28
CA MET A 1 3.71 -1.07 -6.15
C MET A 1 4.68 -0.77 -7.28
N THR A 2 5.06 -1.73 -8.10
CA THR A 2 5.97 -1.53 -9.24
C THR A 2 5.72 -2.56 -10.35
N ASN A 3 6.02 -2.18 -11.59
CA ASN A 3 6.02 -3.10 -12.74
C ASN A 3 7.38 -3.77 -12.97
N VAL A 4 8.37 -3.49 -12.12
CA VAL A 4 9.67 -4.17 -12.16
C VAL A 4 9.52 -5.60 -11.63
N VAL A 5 9.86 -6.58 -12.48
CA VAL A 5 9.72 -8.02 -12.17
C VAL A 5 10.55 -8.45 -10.96
N ASN A 6 11.75 -7.88 -10.81
CA ASN A 6 12.61 -8.09 -9.65
C ASN A 6 12.84 -6.74 -8.95
N PRO A 7 11.97 -6.34 -8.02
CA PRO A 7 12.08 -5.06 -7.34
C PRO A 7 13.44 -4.88 -6.66
N THR A 8 13.95 -3.66 -6.71
CA THR A 8 15.23 -3.21 -6.13
C THR A 8 15.02 -1.92 -5.35
N ALA A 9 16.09 -1.41 -4.74
CA ALA A 9 16.07 -0.12 -4.03
C ALA A 9 15.66 1.05 -4.95
N ASP A 10 15.84 0.95 -6.26
CA ASP A 10 15.58 2.02 -7.23
C ASP A 10 14.36 1.79 -8.12
N SER A 11 13.57 0.74 -7.83
CA SER A 11 12.34 0.49 -8.58
C SER A 11 11.37 1.66 -8.46
N ALA A 12 10.88 2.15 -9.59
CA ALA A 12 9.88 3.20 -9.62
C ALA A 12 8.54 2.70 -9.07
N ALA A 13 7.86 3.55 -8.31
CA ALA A 13 6.51 3.29 -7.84
C ALA A 13 5.52 3.43 -9.00
N ASP A 14 4.55 2.53 -9.07
CA ASP A 14 3.55 2.45 -10.12
C ASP A 14 2.20 2.08 -9.50
N ALA A 15 1.13 2.77 -9.92
CA ALA A 15 -0.21 2.47 -9.46
C ALA A 15 -0.67 1.15 -10.07
N ASN A 16 -1.18 0.24 -9.24
CA ASN A 16 -1.68 -1.06 -9.66
C ASN A 16 -0.59 -2.01 -10.22
N GLY A 17 0.68 -1.76 -9.90
CA GLY A 17 1.78 -2.61 -10.35
C GLY A 17 1.68 -4.06 -9.82
N GLY A 18 2.05 -5.03 -10.66
CA GLY A 18 1.95 -6.46 -10.33
C GLY A 18 2.98 -6.97 -9.30
N ASN A 19 3.96 -6.15 -8.94
CA ASN A 19 5.00 -6.45 -7.96
C ASN A 19 5.05 -5.39 -6.86
N TRP A 20 5.66 -5.72 -5.73
CA TRP A 20 5.82 -4.83 -4.58
C TRP A 20 7.25 -4.87 -4.06
N GLY A 21 7.68 -3.76 -3.45
CA GLY A 21 8.99 -3.62 -2.84
C GLY A 21 8.91 -2.72 -1.61
N ILE A 22 9.80 -2.98 -0.67
CA ILE A 22 10.04 -2.20 0.55
C ILE A 22 11.50 -1.80 0.52
N ARG A 23 11.75 -0.51 0.75
CA ARG A 23 13.09 0.07 0.84
C ARG A 23 13.18 1.04 2.00
N VAL A 24 14.37 1.20 2.54
CA VAL A 24 14.69 2.28 3.47
C VAL A 24 15.15 3.49 2.68
N LEU A 25 14.57 4.64 3.01
CA LEU A 25 14.97 5.91 2.44
C LEU A 25 16.06 6.53 3.33
N PRO A 26 17.21 6.88 2.74
CA PRO A 26 18.33 7.42 3.48
C PRO A 26 18.03 8.81 4.04
N LEU A 27 18.60 9.16 5.20
CA LEU A 27 18.86 10.56 5.50
C LEU A 27 19.88 11.08 4.48
N THR A 28 19.81 12.36 4.13
CA THR A 28 20.68 12.99 3.12
C THR A 28 22.14 12.54 3.23
N GLY A 29 22.68 11.95 2.15
CA GLY A 29 24.08 11.51 2.06
C GLY A 29 24.29 9.99 2.08
N THR A 30 23.26 9.17 2.31
CA THR A 30 23.35 7.70 2.19
C THR A 30 22.55 7.16 1.00
N THR A 31 22.80 5.90 0.61
CA THR A 31 22.11 5.22 -0.50
C THR A 31 20.84 4.52 -0.02
N ARG A 32 19.85 4.37 -0.91
CA ARG A 32 18.65 3.56 -0.63
C ARG A 32 19.02 2.11 -0.36
N GLU A 33 18.34 1.49 0.58
CA GLU A 33 18.54 0.08 0.93
C GLU A 33 17.28 -0.71 0.58
N PHE A 34 17.43 -1.79 -0.19
CA PHE A 34 16.34 -2.70 -0.48
C PHE A 34 16.13 -3.68 0.69
N VAL A 35 14.91 -3.75 1.19
CA VAL A 35 14.56 -4.63 2.32
C VAL A 35 13.96 -5.95 1.82
N ARG A 36 12.91 -5.85 0.99
CA ARG A 36 12.18 -7.01 0.47
C ARG A 36 11.31 -6.61 -0.70
N GLY A 37 10.99 -7.56 -1.58
CA GLY A 37 9.96 -7.42 -2.58
C GLY A 37 9.44 -8.76 -3.06
N GLY A 38 8.48 -8.72 -3.99
CA GLY A 38 7.93 -9.91 -4.61
C GLY A 38 6.82 -9.60 -5.62
N ALA A 39 6.33 -10.65 -6.27
CA ALA A 39 5.20 -10.58 -7.18
C ALA A 39 3.90 -10.89 -6.44
N LEU A 40 2.81 -10.17 -6.76
CA LEU A 40 1.47 -10.49 -6.22
C LEU A 40 1.03 -11.89 -6.67
N ALA A 41 1.26 -12.22 -7.95
CA ALA A 41 0.97 -13.52 -8.52
C ALA A 41 1.78 -14.66 -7.88
N GLY A 42 2.92 -14.36 -7.24
CA GLY A 42 3.71 -15.34 -6.50
C GLY A 42 3.07 -15.81 -5.19
N VAL A 43 2.09 -15.06 -4.67
CA VAL A 43 1.31 -15.44 -3.48
C VAL A 43 0.01 -16.12 -3.89
N ASN A 44 -0.73 -15.51 -4.81
CA ASN A 44 -1.93 -16.10 -5.41
C ASN A 44 -2.14 -15.48 -6.80
N ASN A 45 -2.19 -16.33 -7.82
CA ASN A 45 -2.35 -15.87 -9.19
C ASN A 45 -3.73 -15.22 -9.38
N GLY A 46 -3.75 -14.02 -9.99
CA GLY A 46 -4.97 -13.25 -10.22
C GLY A 46 -5.31 -12.23 -9.14
N VAL A 47 -4.56 -12.15 -8.03
CA VAL A 47 -4.75 -11.04 -7.07
C VAL A 47 -4.35 -9.72 -7.72
N THR A 48 -5.24 -8.74 -7.65
CA THR A 48 -5.00 -7.35 -8.06
C THR A 48 -5.12 -6.42 -6.87
N ILE A 49 -4.34 -5.34 -6.90
CA ILE A 49 -4.46 -4.25 -5.94
C ILE A 49 -4.69 -2.96 -6.74
N THR A 50 -5.78 -2.27 -6.45
CA THR A 50 -6.14 -1.00 -7.09
C THR A 50 -6.04 0.16 -6.11
N SER A 51 -5.37 1.24 -6.50
CA SER A 51 -5.26 2.45 -5.68
C SER A 51 -4.89 3.68 -6.52
N ALA A 52 -5.29 4.86 -6.07
CA ALA A 52 -4.74 6.14 -6.54
C ALA A 52 -3.30 6.37 -6.04
N ASN A 53 -2.90 5.72 -4.93
CA ASN A 53 -1.59 5.86 -4.33
C ASN A 53 -0.59 4.86 -4.96
N THR A 54 0.56 5.37 -5.40
CA THR A 54 1.62 4.53 -5.98
C THR A 54 2.56 3.93 -4.91
N ALA A 55 2.77 4.66 -3.80
CA ALA A 55 3.60 4.27 -2.66
C ALA A 55 3.11 4.91 -1.35
N VAL A 56 3.54 4.33 -0.22
CA VAL A 56 3.40 4.91 1.13
C VAL A 56 4.79 5.00 1.75
N CYS A 57 5.11 6.14 2.37
CA CYS A 57 6.34 6.36 3.09
C CYS A 57 6.05 6.56 4.57
N PHE A 58 6.89 5.97 5.43
CA PHE A 58 6.77 6.11 6.88
C PHE A 58 8.03 6.75 7.47
N ASN A 59 7.87 7.57 8.49
CA ASN A 59 8.98 8.07 9.30
C ASN A 59 9.38 7.05 10.38
N ALA A 60 10.43 7.35 11.14
CA ALA A 60 10.93 6.47 12.22
C ALA A 60 9.93 6.29 13.39
N ALA A 61 8.93 7.15 13.52
CA ALA A 61 7.83 7.00 14.47
C ALA A 61 6.67 6.15 13.93
N GLY A 62 6.79 5.64 12.69
CA GLY A 62 5.76 4.84 12.02
C GLY A 62 4.63 5.65 11.39
N GLN A 63 4.70 6.98 11.41
CA GLN A 63 3.67 7.85 10.80
C GLN A 63 3.90 7.99 9.30
N GLN A 64 2.84 8.17 8.53
CA GLN A 64 2.99 8.48 7.11
C GLN A 64 3.63 9.85 6.91
N VAL A 65 4.48 9.94 5.88
CA VAL A 65 5.15 11.18 5.48
C VAL A 65 5.07 11.36 3.97
N ALA A 66 4.83 12.58 3.52
CA ALA A 66 4.86 12.91 2.10
C ALA A 66 6.31 12.95 1.60
N ASN A 67 6.56 12.34 0.46
CA ASN A 67 7.83 12.40 -0.26
C ASN A 67 7.55 12.26 -1.77
N ALA A 68 7.43 13.42 -2.45
CA ALA A 68 7.06 13.47 -3.87
C ALA A 68 8.09 12.76 -4.78
N THR A 69 9.38 12.80 -4.42
CA THR A 69 10.45 12.11 -5.17
C THR A 69 10.25 10.59 -5.17
N GLU A 70 9.65 10.05 -4.11
CA GLU A 70 9.38 8.62 -3.95
C GLU A 70 7.96 8.23 -4.39
N GLY A 71 7.15 9.19 -4.83
CA GLY A 71 5.74 8.98 -5.17
C GLY A 71 4.82 8.85 -3.95
N CYS A 72 5.29 9.19 -2.76
CA CYS A 72 4.49 9.18 -1.54
C CYS A 72 3.74 10.50 -1.40
N THR A 73 2.49 10.52 -1.84
CA THR A 73 1.59 11.68 -1.71
C THR A 73 0.65 11.51 -0.52
N ILE A 74 0.31 12.61 0.15
CA ILE A 74 -0.72 12.64 1.20
C ILE A 74 -1.72 13.72 0.80
N ASP A 75 -2.98 13.33 0.64
CA ASP A 75 -4.08 14.28 0.47
C ASP A 75 -4.45 14.86 1.84
N ALA A 76 -4.48 16.18 1.95
CA ALA A 76 -4.81 16.85 3.21
C ALA A 76 -6.30 16.70 3.59
N THR A 77 -7.16 16.42 2.61
CA THR A 77 -8.61 16.23 2.77
C THR A 77 -8.97 14.78 3.09
N ASP A 78 -8.21 13.83 2.56
CA ASP A 78 -8.32 12.40 2.86
C ASP A 78 -6.92 11.79 3.04
N PRO A 79 -6.35 11.87 4.26
CA PRO A 79 -4.98 11.45 4.50
C PRO A 79 -4.85 9.93 4.66
N GLU A 80 -5.88 9.14 4.35
CA GLU A 80 -5.81 7.69 4.34
C GLU A 80 -5.35 7.15 2.98
N ALA A 81 -4.30 6.32 2.99
CA ALA A 81 -3.91 5.58 1.79
C ALA A 81 -4.75 4.31 1.69
N VAL A 82 -5.63 4.27 0.70
CA VAL A 82 -6.58 3.17 0.47
C VAL A 82 -6.12 2.28 -0.68
N TYR A 83 -6.14 0.97 -0.46
CA TYR A 83 -5.78 -0.06 -1.44
C TYR A 83 -6.88 -1.12 -1.48
N ASP A 84 -7.58 -1.22 -2.61
CA ASP A 84 -8.57 -2.26 -2.82
C ASP A 84 -7.90 -3.51 -3.38
N VAL A 85 -8.23 -4.66 -2.81
CA VAL A 85 -7.68 -5.96 -3.15
C VAL A 85 -8.81 -6.84 -3.69
N ALA A 86 -8.59 -7.37 -4.88
CA ALA A 86 -9.56 -8.23 -5.56
C ALA A 86 -8.90 -9.48 -6.13
N HIS A 87 -9.73 -10.50 -6.38
CA HIS A 87 -9.32 -11.73 -7.06
C HIS A 87 -10.48 -12.23 -7.94
N PRO A 88 -10.22 -12.58 -9.22
CA PRO A 88 -11.25 -13.10 -10.11
C PRO A 88 -11.69 -14.50 -9.64
N GLY A 89 -12.84 -14.56 -8.99
CA GLY A 89 -13.38 -15.78 -8.37
C GLY A 89 -13.59 -15.66 -6.85
N SER A 90 -13.18 -14.55 -6.24
CA SER A 90 -13.57 -14.20 -4.87
C SER A 90 -14.85 -13.36 -4.88
N ASP A 91 -15.77 -13.68 -3.97
CA ASP A 91 -16.94 -12.87 -3.64
C ASP A 91 -16.70 -11.89 -2.48
N ARG A 92 -15.52 -11.97 -1.85
CA ARG A 92 -15.11 -11.09 -0.74
C ARG A 92 -14.02 -10.12 -1.21
N PRO A 93 -14.36 -8.87 -1.54
CA PRO A 93 -13.36 -7.83 -1.72
C PRO A 93 -12.71 -7.51 -0.37
N LEU A 94 -11.46 -7.08 -0.39
CA LEU A 94 -10.76 -6.60 0.79
C LEU A 94 -10.23 -5.20 0.49
N ARG A 95 -10.14 -4.38 1.53
CA ARG A 95 -9.57 -3.03 1.47
C ARG A 95 -8.54 -2.89 2.57
N VAL A 96 -7.36 -2.41 2.21
CA VAL A 96 -6.32 -2.02 3.16
C VAL A 96 -6.31 -0.51 3.26
N ILE A 97 -6.35 -0.01 4.49
CA ILE A 97 -6.35 1.42 4.81
C ILE A 97 -5.15 1.68 5.71
N ALA A 98 -4.25 2.55 5.26
CA ALA A 98 -3.19 3.11 6.08
C ALA A 98 -3.55 4.54 6.45
N SER A 99 -3.67 4.82 7.74
CA SER A 99 -3.93 6.18 8.25
C SER A 99 -2.65 7.01 8.35
N LEU A 100 -2.79 8.34 8.40
CA LEU A 100 -1.68 9.27 8.63
C LEU A 100 -0.82 8.92 9.85
N GLY A 101 -1.46 8.45 10.93
CA GLY A 101 -0.78 8.05 12.16
C GLY A 101 -0.03 6.72 12.09
N GLY A 102 -0.04 6.02 10.95
CA GLY A 102 0.68 4.77 10.77
C GLY A 102 -0.13 3.50 11.01
N ARG A 103 -1.36 3.61 11.52
CA ARG A 103 -2.24 2.44 11.67
C ARG A 103 -2.59 1.89 10.29
N VAL A 104 -2.30 0.61 10.08
CA VAL A 104 -2.72 -0.15 8.90
C VAL A 104 -3.81 -1.14 9.33
N ARG A 105 -4.95 -1.12 8.65
CA ARG A 105 -6.08 -2.04 8.88
C ARG A 105 -6.53 -2.67 7.57
N MET A 106 -7.01 -3.90 7.64
CA MET A 106 -7.76 -4.52 6.55
C MET A 106 -9.25 -4.53 6.92
N CYS A 107 -10.12 -4.33 5.94
CA CYS A 107 -11.57 -4.37 6.10
C CYS A 107 -12.26 -4.89 4.83
N ASP A 108 -13.53 -5.26 4.96
CA ASP A 108 -14.43 -5.67 3.89
C ASP A 108 -15.23 -4.43 3.44
N PRO A 109 -14.98 -3.89 2.22
CA PRO A 109 -15.66 -2.69 1.75
C PRO A 109 -17.15 -2.94 1.42
N ALA A 110 -17.60 -4.19 1.36
CA ALA A 110 -19.02 -4.51 1.20
C ALA A 110 -19.81 -4.40 2.52
N LYS A 111 -19.12 -4.09 3.64
CA LYS A 111 -19.71 -3.95 4.97
C LYS A 111 -19.31 -2.64 5.62
N THR A 112 -20.23 -2.05 6.39
CA THR A 112 -19.93 -0.90 7.25
C THR A 112 -19.49 -1.39 8.63
N LEU A 113 -18.39 -0.83 9.14
CA LEU A 113 -17.86 -1.15 10.46
C LEU A 113 -18.94 -0.94 11.54
N SER A 114 -19.25 -2.01 12.26
CA SER A 114 -20.24 -2.00 13.35
C SER A 114 -19.97 -3.16 14.31
N ALA A 115 -20.66 -3.20 15.45
CA ALA A 115 -20.56 -4.32 16.38
C ALA A 115 -20.97 -5.66 15.76
N ALA A 116 -21.90 -5.65 14.80
CA ALA A 116 -22.32 -6.83 14.06
C ALA A 116 -21.39 -7.19 12.88
N ASN A 117 -20.68 -6.21 12.33
CA ASN A 117 -19.73 -6.37 11.23
C ASN A 117 -18.36 -5.77 11.62
N PRO A 118 -17.60 -6.45 12.50
CA PRO A 118 -16.31 -5.94 12.97
C PRO A 118 -15.24 -5.91 11.86
N ASP A 119 -15.46 -6.64 10.76
CA ASP A 119 -14.62 -6.64 9.57
C ASP A 119 -14.98 -5.52 8.57
N GLY A 120 -16.05 -4.75 8.80
CA GLY A 120 -16.45 -3.68 7.88
C GLY A 120 -15.48 -2.50 7.81
N CYS A 121 -15.53 -1.78 6.69
CA CYS A 121 -14.73 -0.58 6.49
C CYS A 121 -15.32 0.63 7.25
N PRO A 122 -14.46 1.60 7.65
CA PRO A 122 -14.97 2.84 8.24
C PRO A 122 -15.84 3.57 7.20
N PRO A 123 -16.87 4.31 7.65
CA PRO A 123 -17.72 5.10 6.76
C PRO A 123 -16.95 6.22 6.07
#